data_AF-A0A4P5PS30-F1
#
_entry.id   AF-A0A4P5PS30-F1
#
_cell.length_a   1.000
_cell.length_b   1.000
_cell.length_c   1.000
_cell.angle_alpha   90.00
_cell.angle_beta   90.00
_cell.angle_gamma   90.00
#
_symmetry.space_group_name_H-M   'P 1'
#
loop_
_entity.id
_entity.type
_entity.pdbx_description
1 polymer ?
#
loop_
_entity_poly.entity_id
_entity_poly.type
_entity_poly.pdbx_seq_one_letter_code
_entity_poly.pdbx_strand_id
1 'polypeptide(L)'
;MYQARWQIELFFKHLKQNLTIKQLYSRSEQGAINQVILTLIATLLTYPIKIELNSAATLFQLKRSFHYLRFESAEIWLERHKPG
;
A
#
# COMPACT_ATOMS: atom_id res chain seq x y z
N MET A 1 -25.65 14.04 -2.94
CA MET A 1 -25.29 12.88 -3.79
C MET A 1 -24.00 13.06 -4.59
N TYR A 2 -23.75 14.22 -5.21
CA TYR A 2 -22.51 14.45 -5.98
C TYR A 2 -21.21 14.32 -5.17
N GLN A 3 -21.17 14.83 -3.93
CA GLN A 3 -19.96 14.77 -3.10
C GLN A 3 -19.45 13.34 -2.86
N ALA A 4 -20.35 12.38 -2.59
CA ALA A 4 -19.97 10.97 -2.39
C ALA A 4 -19.37 10.35 -3.66
N ARG A 5 -19.92 10.67 -4.83
CA ARG A 5 -19.37 10.23 -6.13
C ARG A 5 -17.95 10.74 -6.34
N TRP A 6 -17.72 12.02 -6.07
CA TRP A 6 -16.37 12.62 -6.16
C TRP A 6 -15.37 11.97 -5.21
N GLN A 7 -15.79 11.62 -3.98
CA GLN A 7 -14.92 10.93 -3.03
C GLN A 7 -14.52 9.54 -3.52
N ILE A 8 -15.46 8.78 -4.10
CA ILE A 8 -15.17 7.45 -4.69
C ILE A 8 -14.20 7.57 -5.86
N GLU A 9 -14.38 8.56 -6.75
CA GLU A 9 -13.46 8.81 -7.86
C GLU A 9 -12.06 9.19 -7.38
N LEU A 10 -11.96 10.07 -6.37
CA LEU A 10 -10.68 10.48 -5.80
C LEU A 10 -9.97 9.31 -5.12
N PHE A 11 -10.71 8.44 -4.44
CA PHE A 11 -10.21 7.20 -3.86
C PHE A 11 -9.63 6.28 -4.94
N PHE A 12 -10.40 5.97 -5.99
CA PHE A 12 -9.92 5.12 -7.09
C PHE A 12 -8.77 5.76 -7.87
N LYS A 13 -8.74 7.09 -7.99
CA LYS A 13 -7.60 7.83 -8.56
C LYS A 13 -6.35 7.61 -7.71
N HIS A 14 -6.43 7.81 -6.40
CA HIS A 14 -5.32 7.57 -5.47
C HIS A 14 -4.85 6.12 -5.52
N LEU A 15 -5.77 5.17 -5.50
CA LEU A 15 -5.48 3.75 -5.52
C LEU A 15 -4.72 3.37 -6.79
N LYS A 16 -5.17 3.82 -7.97
CA LYS A 16 -4.47 3.60 -9.24
C LYS A 16 -3.09 4.28 -9.29
N GLN A 17 -2.97 5.49 -8.74
CA GLN A 17 -1.69 6.22 -8.68
C GLN A 17 -0.67 5.54 -7.76
N ASN A 18 -1.11 4.91 -6.67
CA ASN A 18 -0.24 4.25 -5.70
C ASN A 18 0.00 2.75 -5.98
N LEU A 19 -0.64 2.21 -7.04
CA LEU A 19 -0.44 0.85 -7.52
C LEU A 19 0.73 0.85 -8.52
N THR A 20 1.94 0.60 -8.02
CA THR A 20 3.15 0.54 -8.86
C THR A 20 3.55 -0.90 -9.10
N ILE A 21 3.29 -1.42 -10.31
CA ILE A 21 3.78 -2.72 -10.77
C ILE A 21 4.90 -2.46 -11.77
N LYS A 22 6.16 -2.72 -11.37
CA LYS A 22 7.33 -2.45 -12.22
C LYS A 22 7.54 -3.52 -13.31
N GLN A 23 7.26 -4.77 -12.98
CA GLN A 23 7.45 -5.90 -13.88
C GLN A 23 6.45 -6.99 -13.52
N LEU A 24 5.86 -7.62 -14.54
CA LEU A 24 5.09 -8.84 -14.35
C LEU A 24 6.05 -10.03 -14.32
N TYR A 25 5.91 -10.89 -13.32
CA TYR A 25 6.79 -12.04 -13.14
C TYR A 25 6.23 -13.31 -13.79
N SER A 26 4.93 -13.38 -14.02
CA SER A 26 4.29 -14.49 -14.73
C SER A 26 4.15 -14.18 -16.22
N ARG A 27 4.32 -15.23 -17.04
CA ARG A 27 3.96 -15.22 -18.47
C ARG A 27 2.52 -15.67 -18.74
N SER A 28 1.84 -16.22 -17.72
CA SER A 28 0.43 -16.60 -17.83
C SER A 28 -0.48 -15.42 -17.46
N GLU A 29 -1.63 -15.35 -18.13
CA GLU A 29 -2.68 -14.36 -17.85
C GLU A 29 -3.11 -14.42 -16.38
N GLN A 30 -3.38 -15.62 -15.86
CA GLN A 30 -3.77 -15.82 -14.47
C GLN A 30 -2.71 -15.29 -13.48
N GLY A 31 -1.43 -15.50 -13.78
CA GLY A 31 -0.36 -15.00 -12.91
C GLY A 31 -0.24 -13.47 -12.94
N ALA A 32 -0.48 -12.85 -14.10
CA ALA A 32 -0.54 -11.39 -14.20
C ALA A 32 -1.74 -10.84 -13.41
N ILE A 33 -2.93 -11.44 -13.54
CA ILE A 33 -4.12 -11.07 -12.78
C ILE A 33 -3.87 -11.19 -11.27
N ASN A 34 -3.33 -12.33 -10.83
CA ASN A 34 -3.01 -12.55 -9.42
C ASN A 34 -2.02 -11.51 -8.90
N GLN A 35 -1.00 -11.17 -9.68
CA GLN A 35 -0.02 -10.15 -9.29
C GLN A 35 -0.66 -8.77 -9.12
N VAL A 36 -1.59 -8.39 -10.01
CA VAL A 36 -2.35 -7.14 -9.89
C VAL A 36 -3.21 -7.14 -8.62
N ILE A 37 -3.96 -8.22 -8.38
CA ILE A 37 -4.81 -8.37 -7.19
C ILE A 37 -3.98 -8.30 -5.90
N LEU A 38 -2.86 -9.02 -5.82
CA LEU A 38 -1.98 -8.98 -4.65
C LEU A 38 -1.40 -7.59 -4.41
N THR A 39 -0.97 -6.90 -5.48
CA THR A 39 -0.45 -5.53 -5.37
C THR A 39 -1.52 -4.55 -4.88
N LEU A 40 -2.76 -4.76 -5.32
CA LEU A 40 -3.92 -3.98 -4.88
C LEU A 40 -4.20 -4.19 -3.39
N ILE A 41 -4.29 -5.44 -2.94
CA ILE A 41 -4.50 -5.80 -1.53
C ILE A 41 -3.40 -5.19 -0.67
N ALA A 42 -2.13 -5.38 -1.02
CA ALA A 42 -1.00 -4.82 -0.28
C ALA A 42 -1.05 -3.27 -0.18
N THR A 43 -1.46 -2.61 -1.26
CA THR A 43 -1.63 -1.16 -1.28
C THR A 43 -2.75 -0.71 -0.34
N LEU A 44 -3.90 -1.39 -0.39
CA LEU A 44 -5.05 -1.09 0.48
C LEU A 44 -4.70 -1.30 1.96
N LEU A 45 -3.99 -2.37 2.30
CA LEU A 45 -3.57 -2.66 3.68
C LEU A 45 -2.57 -1.62 4.24
N THR A 46 -1.85 -0.89 3.39
CA THR A 46 -0.94 0.17 3.86
C THR A 46 -1.70 1.37 4.44
N TYR A 47 -2.92 1.64 3.98
CA TYR A 47 -3.74 2.76 4.46
C TYR A 47 -4.18 2.63 5.93
N PRO A 48 -4.83 1.54 6.37
CA PRO A 48 -5.21 1.39 7.76
C PRO A 48 -3.98 1.38 8.67
N ILE A 49 -2.87 0.75 8.25
CA ILE A 49 -1.61 0.79 9.02
C ILE A 49 -1.16 2.24 9.27
N LYS A 50 -1.21 3.10 8.25
CA LYS A 50 -0.87 4.52 8.42
C LYS A 50 -1.78 5.24 9.40
N ILE A 51 -3.09 4.94 9.34
CA ILE A 51 -4.12 5.57 10.19
C ILE A 51 -3.94 5.12 11.65
N GLU A 52 -3.84 3.81 11.89
CA GLU A 52 -3.68 3.21 13.22
C GLU A 52 -2.38 3.66 13.90
N LEU A 53 -1.29 3.78 13.15
CA LEU A 53 -0.01 4.27 13.67
C LEU A 53 0.04 5.79 13.84
N ASN A 54 -0.98 6.53 13.38
CA ASN A 54 -0.96 7.99 13.31
C ASN A 54 0.37 8.55 12.75
N SER A 55 0.94 7.85 11.77
CA SER A 55 2.32 8.07 11.33
C SER A 55 2.40 9.26 10.37
N ALA A 56 3.38 10.15 10.59
CA ALA A 56 3.72 11.22 9.65
C ALA A 56 4.32 10.69 8.33
N ALA A 57 4.71 9.42 8.28
CA ALA A 57 5.30 8.81 7.11
C ALA A 57 4.32 8.77 5.91
N THR A 58 4.84 9.00 4.72
CA THR A 58 4.10 8.76 3.46
C THR A 58 3.88 7.25 3.25
N LEU A 59 2.85 6.88 2.49
CA LEU A 59 2.59 5.46 2.14
C LEU A 59 3.81 4.82 1.45
N PHE A 60 4.55 5.60 0.66
CA PHE A 60 5.78 5.15 0.02
C PHE A 60 6.88 4.83 1.06
N GLN A 61 7.08 5.68 2.06
CA GLN A 61 8.05 5.44 3.15
C GLN A 61 7.66 4.20 3.98
N LEU A 62 6.37 4.02 4.27
CA LEU A 62 5.88 2.81 4.95
C LEU A 62 6.18 1.56 4.12
N LYS A 63 5.79 1.52 2.84
CA LYS A 63 6.09 0.39 1.94
C LYS A 63 7.60 0.13 1.80
N ARG A 64 8.40 1.19 1.65
CA ARG A 64 9.86 1.08 1.47
C ARG A 64 10.57 0.56 2.72
N SER A 65 10.19 1.04 3.89
CA SER A 65 10.73 0.53 5.16
C SER A 65 10.31 -0.92 5.39
N PHE A 66 9.09 -1.31 5.02
CA PHE A 66 8.63 -2.70 5.06
C PHE A 66 9.51 -3.60 4.18
N HIS A 67 9.85 -3.14 2.98
CA HIS A 67 10.75 -3.87 2.08
C HIS A 67 12.16 -4.05 2.67
N TYR A 68 12.72 -3.01 3.31
CA TYR A 68 14.05 -3.09 3.92
C TYR A 68 14.08 -3.95 5.19
N LEU A 69 13.02 -3.92 5.99
CA LEU A 69 12.92 -4.62 7.27
C LEU A 69 12.14 -5.93 7.17
N ARG A 70 11.92 -6.45 5.96
CA ARG A 70 11.07 -7.64 5.73
C ARG A 70 11.53 -8.89 6.48
N PHE A 71 12.82 -8.99 6.77
CA PHE A 71 13.42 -10.12 7.47
C PHE A 71 13.73 -9.82 8.95
N GLU A 72 13.41 -8.62 9.41
CA GLU A 72 13.60 -8.19 10.79
C GLU A 72 12.33 -8.43 11.61
N SER A 73 12.44 -8.29 12.94
CA SER A 73 11.26 -8.36 13.80
C SER A 73 10.27 -7.22 13.50
N ALA A 74 8.98 -7.53 13.59
CA ALA A 74 7.92 -6.54 13.34
C ALA A 74 8.01 -5.34 14.31
N GLU A 75 8.53 -5.57 15.52
CA GLU A 75 8.72 -4.54 16.55
C GLU A 75 9.61 -3.40 16.06
N ILE A 76 10.74 -3.72 15.40
CA ILE A 76 11.68 -2.72 14.86
C ILE A 76 10.98 -1.81 13.85
N TRP A 77 10.11 -2.38 13.01
CA TRP A 77 9.37 -1.60 12.03
C TRP A 77 8.31 -0.72 12.69
N LEU A 78 7.59 -1.26 13.69
CA LEU A 78 6.56 -0.51 14.43
C LEU A 78 7.17 0.66 15.19
N GLU A 79 8.27 0.46 15.92
CA GLU A 79 8.94 1.52 16.67
C GLU A 79 9.39 2.69 15.79
N ARG A 80 9.86 2.41 14.57
CA ARG A 80 10.26 3.44 13.61
C ARG A 80 9.09 4.35 13.16
N HIS A 81 7.85 3.86 13.21
CA HIS A 81 6.68 4.58 12.73
C HIS A 81 5.64 4.90 13.81
N LYS A 82 5.93 4.59 15.07
CA LYS A 82 5.13 5.06 16.21
C LYS A 82 5.09 6.60 16.20
N PRO A 83 3.94 7.19 16.57
CA PRO A 83 3.89 8.63 16.79
C PRO A 83 4.77 8.92 18.03
N GLY A 84 5.65 9.92 17.91
CA GLY A 84 6.43 10.43 19.04
C GLY A 84 5.58 11.20 20.03
#